data_AF-A0A3B0V5X3-F1
#
_entry.id   AF-A0A3B0V5X3-F1
#
_cell.length_a   1.000
_cell.length_b   1.000
_cell.length_c   1.000
_cell.angle_alpha   90.00
_cell.angle_beta   90.00
_cell.angle_gamma   90.00
#
_symmetry.space_group_name_H-M   'P 1'
#
loop_
_entity.id
_entity.type
_entity.pdbx_description
1 polymer ?
#
loop_
_entity_poly.entity_id
_entity_poly.type
_entity_poly.pdbx_seq_one_letter_code
_entity_poly.pdbx_strand_id
1 'polypeptide(L)'
;MKLIKIIIVFTLTVTTNVQAFRTVKHESFTDPAYENFKAIGVVVKVDSSSSELRLEIEKRIIKYFNKAGVRATAYRKLFPPTRQWTSIEMNKILTKTQMTTVLLVNTGARNKTVTPFMSTTRSNTNIAGTYNSTSTYNANGSFSTRGNVNAKATTDSTTYNTNLTKTTAEFNAKLIDLQTGNTIWFIDVLVKAGGSLFTTNKGDAKGVSKRIVDTLIKDNLVIKGKRIQ
;
A
#
# COMPACT_ATOMS: atom_id res chain seq x y z
N MET A 1 53.80 16.19 25.65
CA MET A 1 52.48 16.34 26.32
C MET A 1 51.54 17.13 25.44
N LYS A 2 50.34 16.57 25.21
CA LYS A 2 49.04 17.16 24.79
C LYS A 2 48.48 16.49 23.53
N LEU A 3 47.74 15.41 23.78
CA LEU A 3 46.75 14.82 22.88
C LEU A 3 45.67 15.85 22.56
N ILE A 4 45.45 16.13 21.27
CA ILE A 4 44.25 16.83 20.80
C ILE A 4 43.20 15.75 20.52
N LYS A 5 42.17 15.72 21.38
CA LYS A 5 41.00 14.85 21.26
C LYS A 5 40.14 15.34 20.09
N ILE A 6 40.08 14.57 19.01
CA ILE A 6 39.09 14.74 17.95
C ILE A 6 37.75 14.22 18.48
N ILE A 7 36.81 15.15 18.72
CA ILE A 7 35.44 14.84 19.12
C ILE A 7 34.68 14.48 17.84
N ILE A 8 34.43 13.19 17.65
CA ILE A 8 33.50 12.68 16.63
C ILE A 8 32.09 12.94 17.14
N VAL A 9 31.44 13.97 16.60
CA VAL A 9 30.01 14.21 16.77
C VAL A 9 29.26 13.15 15.97
N PHE A 10 28.92 12.05 16.63
CA PHE A 10 28.05 11.01 16.08
C PHE A 10 26.61 11.53 16.12
N THR A 11 26.16 12.19 15.05
CA THR A 11 24.75 12.55 14.87
C THR A 11 23.92 11.28 14.74
N LEU A 12 23.36 10.85 15.86
CA LEU A 12 22.37 9.78 15.95
C LEU A 12 21.09 10.25 15.21
N THR A 13 21.05 10.03 13.90
CA THR A 13 19.80 10.10 13.14
C THR A 13 18.94 8.93 13.57
N VAL A 14 18.18 9.13 14.65
CA VAL A 14 17.05 8.26 14.98
C VAL A 14 16.04 8.44 13.84
N THR A 15 16.22 7.63 12.81
CA THR A 15 15.17 7.36 11.83
C THR A 15 14.07 6.67 12.61
N THR A 16 13.15 7.47 13.15
CA THR A 16 11.88 6.97 13.64
C THR A 16 11.17 6.39 12.43
N ASN A 17 11.40 5.10 12.20
CA ASN A 17 10.57 4.28 11.34
C ASN A 17 9.16 4.45 11.90
N VAL A 18 8.37 5.35 11.31
CA VAL A 18 6.94 5.46 11.56
C VAL A 18 6.38 4.11 11.17
N GLN A 19 6.29 3.22 12.17
CA GLN A 19 5.87 1.85 11.95
C GLN A 19 4.40 1.90 11.56
N ALA A 20 4.18 1.77 10.27
CA ALA A 20 2.87 1.59 9.70
C ALA A 20 2.32 0.24 10.15
N PHE A 21 1.31 0.27 11.01
CA PHE A 21 0.63 -0.94 11.43
C PHE A 21 -0.29 -1.42 10.30
N ARG A 22 0.21 -2.36 9.50
CA ARG A 22 -0.61 -3.19 8.62
C ARG A 22 -0.75 -4.56 9.25
N THR A 23 -1.98 -4.92 9.59
CA THR A 23 -2.31 -6.22 10.18
C THR A 23 -3.06 -7.04 9.15
N VAL A 24 -2.57 -8.26 8.89
CA VAL A 24 -3.22 -9.22 8.00
C VAL A 24 -3.62 -10.44 8.82
N LYS A 25 -4.92 -10.57 9.08
CA LYS A 25 -5.52 -11.77 9.68
C LYS A 25 -5.99 -12.69 8.55
N HIS A 26 -5.88 -14.00 8.75
CA HIS A 26 -6.34 -14.98 7.77
C HIS A 26 -6.66 -16.30 8.46
N GLU A 27 -7.57 -17.05 7.83
CA GLU A 27 -7.91 -18.43 8.17
C GLU A 27 -7.88 -19.24 6.88
N SER A 28 -7.21 -20.38 6.88
CA SER A 28 -7.11 -21.27 5.73
C SER A 28 -7.53 -22.69 6.07
N PHE A 29 -8.09 -23.37 5.07
CA PHE A 29 -8.59 -24.72 5.16
C PHE A 29 -8.17 -25.49 3.91
N THR A 30 -7.60 -26.67 4.11
CA THR A 30 -7.28 -27.63 3.04
C THR A 30 -8.24 -28.79 3.16
N ASP A 31 -8.79 -29.26 2.04
CA ASP A 31 -9.58 -30.49 2.02
C ASP A 31 -8.66 -31.69 2.35
N PRO A 32 -8.98 -32.52 3.35
CA PRO A 32 -8.18 -33.70 3.72
C PRO A 32 -7.88 -34.65 2.54
N ALA A 33 -8.76 -34.72 1.54
CA ALA A 33 -8.54 -35.53 0.34
C ALA A 33 -7.35 -35.05 -0.51
N TYR A 34 -6.87 -33.82 -0.28
CA TYR A 34 -5.82 -33.17 -1.06
C TYR A 34 -4.56 -32.81 -0.24
N GLU A 35 -4.35 -33.41 0.94
CA GLU A 35 -3.16 -33.13 1.78
C GLU A 35 -1.82 -33.35 1.04
N ASN A 36 -1.78 -34.33 0.14
CA ASN A 36 -0.60 -34.65 -0.67
C ASN A 36 -0.60 -33.98 -2.05
N PHE A 37 -1.59 -33.15 -2.35
CA PHE A 37 -1.71 -32.49 -3.63
C PHE A 37 -0.62 -31.43 -3.83
N LYS A 38 -0.05 -31.35 -5.03
CA LYS A 38 0.93 -30.32 -5.43
C LYS A 38 0.49 -29.60 -6.69
N ALA A 39 0.35 -28.29 -6.60
CA ALA A 39 0.06 -27.48 -7.77
C ALA A 39 1.31 -27.35 -8.67
N ILE A 40 1.23 -27.85 -9.90
CA ILE A 40 2.29 -27.73 -10.93
C ILE A 40 2.10 -26.43 -11.73
N GLY A 41 0.86 -26.16 -12.14
CA GLY A 41 0.48 -24.98 -12.90
C GLY A 41 -0.79 -24.36 -12.34
N VAL A 42 -0.75 -23.04 -12.12
CA VAL A 42 -1.83 -22.27 -11.49
C VAL A 42 -2.33 -21.18 -12.45
N VAL A 43 -3.62 -21.24 -12.78
CA VAL A 43 -4.30 -20.14 -13.46
C VAL A 43 -4.88 -19.19 -12.40
N VAL A 44 -4.50 -17.92 -12.44
CA VAL A 44 -4.95 -16.93 -11.47
C VAL A 44 -6.12 -16.14 -12.06
N LYS A 45 -7.30 -16.27 -11.46
CA LYS A 45 -8.48 -15.46 -11.76
C LYS A 45 -8.79 -14.56 -10.57
N VAL A 46 -8.84 -13.25 -10.80
CA VAL A 46 -9.21 -12.29 -9.76
C VAL A 46 -10.52 -11.63 -10.15
N ASP A 47 -11.55 -11.85 -9.35
CA ASP A 47 -12.85 -11.21 -9.50
C ASP A 47 -12.89 -9.99 -8.58
N SER A 48 -12.83 -8.82 -9.22
CA SER A 48 -12.85 -7.53 -8.53
C SER A 48 -13.60 -6.49 -9.35
N SER A 49 -14.31 -5.59 -8.66
CA SER A 49 -14.94 -4.41 -9.28
C SER A 49 -13.93 -3.39 -9.80
N SER A 50 -12.69 -3.39 -9.28
CA SER A 50 -11.62 -2.49 -9.73
C SER A 50 -10.63 -3.19 -10.65
N SER A 51 -10.52 -2.71 -11.89
CA SER A 51 -9.57 -3.22 -12.89
C SER A 51 -8.11 -3.06 -12.46
N GLU A 52 -7.76 -1.93 -11.82
CA GLU A 52 -6.42 -1.66 -11.31
C GLU A 52 -6.03 -2.63 -10.18
N LEU A 53 -6.92 -2.79 -9.19
CA LEU A 53 -6.69 -3.71 -8.06
C LEU A 53 -6.53 -5.15 -8.56
N ARG A 54 -7.38 -5.56 -9.51
CA ARG A 54 -7.30 -6.87 -10.16
C ARG A 54 -5.92 -7.11 -10.78
N LEU A 55 -5.45 -6.18 -11.61
CA LEU A 55 -4.15 -6.29 -12.28
C LEU A 55 -2.98 -6.34 -11.29
N GLU A 56 -3.03 -5.52 -10.23
CA GLU A 56 -2.00 -5.53 -9.18
C GLU A 56 -1.97 -6.85 -8.41
N ILE A 57 -3.13 -7.42 -8.07
CA ILE A 57 -3.23 -8.72 -7.40
C ILE A 57 -2.72 -9.83 -8.33
N GLU A 58 -3.20 -9.91 -9.57
CA GLU A 58 -2.77 -10.91 -10.56
C GLU A 58 -1.24 -10.89 -10.74
N LYS A 59 -0.68 -9.71 -11.02
CA LYS A 59 0.76 -9.52 -11.24
C LYS A 59 1.59 -9.96 -10.03
N ARG A 60 1.13 -9.66 -8.82
CA ARG A 60 1.86 -9.99 -7.58
C ARG A 60 1.78 -11.47 -7.24
N ILE A 61 0.59 -12.08 -7.36
CA ILE A 61 0.41 -13.51 -7.16
C ILE A 61 1.29 -14.30 -8.12
N ILE A 62 1.26 -13.97 -9.41
CA ILE A 62 2.11 -14.62 -10.42
C ILE A 62 3.60 -14.46 -10.07
N LYS A 63 4.02 -13.26 -9.65
CA LYS A 63 5.39 -13.01 -9.20
C LYS A 63 5.79 -13.89 -8.01
N TYR A 64 4.89 -14.12 -7.05
CA TYR A 64 5.18 -14.95 -5.88
C TYR A 64 5.20 -16.44 -6.22
N PHE A 65 4.28 -16.93 -7.06
CA PHE A 65 4.33 -18.32 -7.55
C PHE A 65 5.59 -18.61 -8.36
N ASN A 66 5.97 -17.73 -9.28
CA ASN A 66 7.19 -17.90 -10.08
C ASN A 66 8.44 -17.93 -9.18
N LYS A 67 8.46 -17.14 -8.10
CA LYS A 67 9.53 -17.20 -7.08
C LYS A 67 9.54 -18.50 -6.29
N ALA A 68 8.38 -19.13 -6.13
CA ALA A 68 8.24 -20.45 -5.52
C ALA A 68 8.55 -21.59 -6.51
N GLY A 69 8.82 -21.29 -7.79
CA GLY A 69 9.08 -22.31 -8.81
C GLY A 69 7.81 -22.93 -9.41
N VAL A 70 6.63 -22.36 -9.14
CA VAL A 70 5.36 -22.81 -9.72
C VAL A 70 4.99 -21.92 -10.89
N ARG A 71 4.56 -22.53 -12.00
CA ARG A 71 4.14 -21.80 -13.20
C ARG A 71 2.77 -21.17 -12.95
N ALA A 72 2.72 -19.85 -12.91
CA ALA A 72 1.45 -19.14 -12.79
C ALA A 72 1.15 -18.27 -14.03
N THR A 73 -0.11 -18.21 -14.44
CA THR A 73 -0.55 -17.36 -15.55
C THR A 73 -1.90 -16.72 -15.25
N ALA A 74 -2.10 -15.48 -15.69
CA ALA A 74 -3.38 -14.78 -15.52
C ALA A 74 -4.47 -15.41 -16.40
N TYR A 75 -5.67 -15.56 -15.86
CA TYR A 75 -6.83 -16.11 -16.58
C TYR A 75 -7.09 -15.38 -17.90
N ARG A 76 -7.12 -14.03 -17.88
CA ARG A 76 -7.39 -13.23 -19.08
C ARG A 76 -6.31 -13.30 -20.16
N LYS A 77 -5.11 -13.81 -19.82
CA LYS A 77 -4.05 -14.06 -20.81
C LYS A 77 -4.33 -15.35 -21.59
N LEU A 78 -4.93 -16.35 -20.95
CA LEU A 78 -5.35 -17.61 -21.59
C LEU A 78 -6.71 -17.46 -22.27
N PHE A 79 -7.62 -16.73 -21.62
CA PHE A 79 -9.00 -16.52 -22.06
C PHE A 79 -9.32 -15.01 -22.13
N PRO A 80 -8.82 -14.32 -23.18
CA PRO A 80 -9.20 -12.94 -23.44
C PRO A 80 -10.73 -12.79 -23.52
N PRO A 81 -11.32 -11.72 -22.94
CA PRO A 81 -12.77 -11.48 -22.98
C PRO A 81 -13.26 -10.97 -24.35
N THR A 82 -12.43 -11.02 -25.39
CA THR A 82 -12.75 -10.59 -26.76
C THR A 82 -13.65 -11.57 -27.50
N ARG A 83 -13.85 -12.77 -26.94
CA ARG A 83 -14.77 -13.78 -27.46
C ARG A 83 -15.35 -14.63 -26.33
N GLN A 84 -16.45 -15.32 -26.63
CA GLN A 84 -16.97 -16.37 -25.75
C GLN A 84 -16.12 -17.62 -25.90
N TRP A 85 -15.84 -18.28 -24.78
CA TRP A 85 -15.04 -19.50 -24.73
C TRP A 85 -15.94 -20.67 -24.35
N THR A 86 -15.91 -21.73 -25.16
CA THR A 86 -16.60 -22.96 -24.81
C THR A 86 -15.75 -23.78 -23.82
N SER A 87 -16.40 -24.61 -22.98
CA SER A 87 -15.69 -25.47 -22.02
C SER A 87 -14.67 -26.40 -22.69
N ILE A 88 -14.97 -26.86 -23.91
CA ILE A 88 -14.08 -27.72 -24.70
C ILE A 88 -12.81 -26.97 -25.12
N GLU A 89 -12.94 -25.74 -25.63
CA GLU A 89 -11.80 -24.89 -25.99
C GLU A 89 -10.97 -24.52 -24.76
N MET A 90 -11.62 -24.22 -23.64
CA MET A 90 -10.94 -23.91 -22.38
C MET A 90 -10.10 -25.09 -21.92
N ASN A 91 -10.67 -26.29 -21.88
CA ASN A 91 -9.95 -27.50 -21.50
C ASN A 91 -8.77 -27.77 -22.45
N LYS A 92 -8.94 -27.59 -23.76
CA LYS A 92 -7.84 -27.76 -24.73
C LYS A 92 -6.66 -26.83 -24.43
N ILE A 93 -6.92 -25.57 -24.07
CA ILE A 93 -5.87 -24.60 -23.70
C ILE A 93 -5.22 -24.98 -22.37
N LEU A 94 -6.00 -25.36 -21.36
CA LEU A 94 -5.50 -25.74 -20.04
C LEU A 94 -4.58 -26.96 -20.13
N THR A 95 -4.99 -27.99 -20.88
CA THR A 95 -4.16 -29.19 -21.13
C THR A 95 -2.89 -28.84 -21.91
N LYS A 96 -2.98 -28.02 -22.96
CA LYS A 96 -1.81 -27.58 -23.74
C LYS A 96 -0.81 -26.77 -22.89
N THR A 97 -1.30 -26.01 -21.92
CA THR A 97 -0.46 -25.17 -21.04
C THR A 97 -0.01 -25.89 -19.77
N GLN A 98 -0.44 -27.15 -19.57
CA GLN A 98 -0.15 -27.97 -18.40
C GLN A 98 -0.58 -27.30 -17.08
N MET A 99 -1.71 -26.58 -17.12
CA MET A 99 -2.30 -25.96 -15.94
C MET A 99 -3.20 -26.97 -15.25
N THR A 100 -2.95 -27.22 -13.96
CA THR A 100 -3.68 -28.23 -13.18
C THR A 100 -4.68 -27.61 -12.20
N THR A 101 -4.50 -26.34 -11.86
CA THR A 101 -5.34 -25.67 -10.86
C THR A 101 -5.73 -24.26 -11.28
N VAL A 102 -6.84 -23.78 -10.72
CA VAL A 102 -7.27 -22.38 -10.78
C VAL A 102 -7.27 -21.82 -9.38
N LEU A 103 -6.55 -20.71 -9.19
CA LEU A 103 -6.68 -19.87 -8.01
C LEU A 103 -7.70 -18.76 -8.33
N LEU A 104 -8.87 -18.86 -7.72
CA LEU A 104 -9.90 -17.83 -7.75
C LEU A 104 -9.72 -16.92 -6.55
N VAL A 105 -9.61 -15.60 -6.77
CA VAL A 105 -9.54 -14.60 -5.70
C VAL A 105 -10.70 -13.65 -5.86
N ASN A 106 -11.59 -13.55 -4.87
CA ASN A 106 -12.64 -12.54 -4.89
C ASN A 106 -12.32 -11.42 -3.90
N THR A 107 -12.55 -10.19 -4.34
CA THR A 107 -12.44 -9.02 -3.47
C THR A 107 -13.80 -8.75 -2.84
N GLY A 108 -13.87 -8.82 -1.50
CA GLY A 108 -15.07 -8.52 -0.72
C GLY A 108 -15.21 -7.04 -0.39
N ALA A 109 -15.90 -6.74 0.72
CA ALA A 109 -16.16 -5.38 1.16
C ALA A 109 -14.85 -4.61 1.46
N ARG A 110 -14.81 -3.34 1.05
CA ARG A 110 -13.70 -2.43 1.31
C ARG A 110 -14.24 -1.16 1.94
N ASN A 111 -13.80 -0.88 3.17
CA ASN A 111 -14.13 0.34 3.87
C ASN A 111 -12.86 1.17 4.04
N LYS A 112 -12.93 2.44 3.63
CA LYS A 112 -11.88 3.44 3.83
C LYS A 112 -12.47 4.57 4.64
N THR A 113 -11.92 4.80 5.82
CA THR A 113 -12.28 5.93 6.69
C THR A 113 -11.12 6.91 6.71
N VAL A 114 -11.40 8.16 6.38
CA VAL A 114 -10.45 9.27 6.49
C VAL A 114 -10.94 10.15 7.62
N THR A 115 -10.17 10.25 8.70
CA THR A 115 -10.51 11.07 9.86
C THR A 115 -9.45 12.16 10.00
N PRO A 116 -9.81 13.46 10.03
CA PRO A 116 -8.86 14.50 10.34
C PRO A 116 -8.34 14.27 11.77
N PHE A 117 -7.02 14.18 11.92
CA PHE A 117 -6.37 13.85 13.19
C PHE A 117 -5.75 15.09 13.85
N MET A 118 -5.23 16.03 13.04
CA MET A 118 -4.66 17.27 13.54
C MET A 118 -4.72 18.33 12.43
N SER A 119 -5.17 19.53 12.77
CA SER A 119 -5.06 20.71 11.91
C SER A 119 -3.88 21.55 12.39
N THR A 120 -2.98 21.91 11.47
CA THR A 120 -1.89 22.83 11.76
C THR A 120 -2.15 24.13 11.00
N THR A 121 -2.43 25.20 11.73
CA THR A 121 -2.58 26.54 11.17
C THR A 121 -1.23 27.24 11.21
N ARG A 122 -0.70 27.61 10.05
CA ARG A 122 0.47 28.49 9.95
C ARG A 122 -0.02 29.89 9.64
N SER A 123 0.35 30.84 10.50
CA SER A 123 0.04 32.25 10.31
C SER A 123 1.33 33.00 10.05
N ASN A 124 1.37 33.77 8.97
CA ASN A 124 2.44 34.73 8.70
C ASN A 124 1.87 36.13 8.92
N THR A 125 2.44 36.85 9.89
CA THR A 125 2.08 38.25 10.14
C THR A 125 3.16 39.14 9.53
N ASN A 126 2.77 39.90 8.52
CA ASN A 126 3.63 40.93 7.94
C ASN A 126 3.31 42.26 8.61
N ILE A 127 4.32 42.87 9.24
CA ILE A 127 4.20 44.18 9.88
C ILE A 127 4.98 45.17 9.01
N ALA A 128 4.28 46.13 8.43
CA ALA A 128 4.88 47.24 7.71
C ALA A 128 4.55 48.54 8.45
N GLY A 129 5.56 49.36 8.71
CA GLY A 129 5.40 50.64 9.38
C GLY A 129 6.14 51.76 8.67
N THR A 130 5.55 52.94 8.68
CA THR A 130 6.16 54.15 8.13
C THR A 130 6.47 55.10 9.28
N TYR A 131 7.74 55.52 9.35
CA TYR A 131 8.22 56.51 10.32
C TYR A 131 8.33 57.87 9.65
N ASN A 132 7.53 58.84 10.10
CA ASN A 132 7.61 60.22 9.63
C ASN A 132 8.05 61.11 10.80
N SER A 133 9.22 61.74 10.68
CA SER A 133 9.71 62.75 11.63
C SER A 133 9.83 64.12 11.00
N THR A 134 9.37 65.13 11.71
CA THR A 134 9.62 66.53 11.37
C THR A 134 10.55 67.11 12.43
N SER A 135 11.68 67.66 11.98
CA SER A 135 12.64 68.33 12.84
C SER A 135 12.58 69.83 12.59
N THR A 136 12.46 70.61 13.65
CA THR A 136 12.42 72.07 13.58
C THR A 136 13.63 72.62 14.30
N TYR A 137 14.39 73.48 13.61
CA TYR A 137 15.50 74.22 14.20
C TYR A 137 14.98 75.57 14.70
N ASN A 138 15.11 75.84 15.99
CA ASN A 138 14.70 77.11 16.58
C ASN A 138 15.89 78.09 16.62
N ALA A 139 15.64 79.37 16.35
CA ALA A 139 16.66 80.42 16.26
C ALA A 139 17.55 80.58 17.52
N ASN A 140 17.13 80.02 18.66
CA ASN A 140 17.91 80.01 19.91
C ASN A 140 18.87 78.81 20.04
N GLY A 141 19.16 78.11 18.94
CA GLY A 141 20.10 76.97 18.92
C GLY A 141 19.54 75.65 19.47
N SER A 142 18.24 75.57 19.76
CA SER A 142 17.59 74.35 20.23
C SER A 142 16.97 73.55 19.07
N PHE A 143 17.18 72.23 19.11
CA PHE A 143 16.67 71.28 18.12
C PHE A 143 15.52 70.47 18.73
N SER A 144 14.37 70.43 18.07
CA SER A 144 13.22 69.62 18.49
C SER A 144 12.73 68.76 17.33
N THR A 145 12.66 67.45 17.55
CA THR A 145 12.13 66.48 16.59
C THR A 145 10.89 65.83 17.15
N ARG A 146 9.79 65.88 16.38
CA ARG A 146 8.55 65.16 16.70
C ARG A 146 8.26 64.19 15.57
N GLY A 147 8.09 62.91 15.90
CA GLY A 147 7.79 61.87 14.93
C GLY A 147 6.47 61.17 15.24
N ASN A 148 5.79 60.69 14.20
CA ASN A 148 4.63 59.82 14.32
C ASN A 148 4.92 58.47 13.63
N VAL A 149 4.51 57.38 14.27
CA VAL A 149 4.73 56.01 13.77
C VAL A 149 3.39 55.39 13.44
N ASN A 150 3.15 55.13 12.15
CA ASN A 150 1.97 54.43 11.69
C ASN A 150 2.38 53.02 11.24
N ALA A 151 1.90 52.00 11.95
CA ALA A 151 2.14 50.59 11.60
C ALA A 151 0.85 49.89 11.20
N LYS A 152 0.91 49.09 10.14
CA LYS A 152 -0.17 48.20 9.69
C LYS A 152 0.33 46.76 9.74
N ALA A 153 -0.39 45.91 10.46
CA ALA A 153 -0.15 44.47 10.48
C ALA A 153 -1.21 43.76 9.65
N THR A 154 -0.78 42.92 8.71
CA THR A 154 -1.65 42.03 7.94
C THR A 154 -1.25 40.60 8.26
N THR A 155 -2.22 39.76 8.64
CA THR A 155 -1.97 38.36 8.97
C THR A 155 -2.70 37.46 7.99
N ASP A 156 -1.94 36.63 7.27
CA ASP A 156 -2.49 35.57 6.44
C ASP A 156 -2.32 34.23 7.16
N SER A 157 -3.39 33.44 7.26
CA SER A 157 -3.36 32.12 7.88
C SER A 157 -3.74 31.02 6.90
N THR A 158 -2.98 29.93 6.89
CA THR A 158 -3.26 28.73 6.09
C THR A 158 -3.38 27.52 7.01
N THR A 159 -4.54 26.87 6.98
CA THR A 159 -4.82 25.67 7.78
C THR A 159 -4.58 24.41 6.95
N TYR A 160 -3.65 23.56 7.40
CA TYR A 160 -3.38 22.25 6.81
C TYR A 160 -3.98 21.15 7.68
N ASN A 161 -4.88 20.34 7.12
CA ASN A 161 -5.44 19.17 7.81
C ASN A 161 -4.57 17.94 7.55
N THR A 162 -4.03 17.35 8.62
CA THR A 162 -3.39 16.03 8.57
C THR A 162 -4.45 14.96 8.84
N ASN A 163 -4.57 14.01 7.91
CA ASN A 163 -5.63 13.00 7.92
C ASN A 163 -5.07 11.63 8.33
N LEU A 164 -5.72 11.00 9.30
CA LEU A 164 -5.53 9.59 9.63
C LEU A 164 -6.46 8.77 8.73
N THR A 165 -5.88 7.96 7.85
CA THR A 165 -6.65 7.04 6.99
C THR A 165 -6.59 5.63 7.55
N LYS A 166 -7.74 4.97 7.70
CA LYS A 166 -7.84 3.54 8.02
C LYS A 166 -8.51 2.82 6.86
N THR A 167 -8.00 1.67 6.46
CA THR A 167 -8.68 0.75 5.54
C THR A 167 -8.86 -0.61 6.15
N THR A 168 -10.02 -1.19 5.87
CA THR A 168 -10.33 -2.61 6.06
C THR A 168 -10.74 -3.17 4.71
N ALA A 169 -10.10 -4.24 4.28
CA ALA A 169 -10.41 -4.90 3.02
C ALA A 169 -10.45 -6.42 3.22
N GLU A 170 -11.55 -7.01 2.79
CA GLU A 170 -11.80 -8.46 2.86
C GLU A 170 -11.53 -9.10 1.51
N PHE A 171 -10.88 -10.25 1.55
CA PHE A 171 -10.57 -11.05 0.37
C PHE A 171 -10.80 -12.50 0.72
N ASN A 172 -11.33 -13.25 -0.24
CA ASN A 172 -11.30 -14.71 -0.17
C ASN A 172 -10.55 -15.26 -1.38
N ALA A 173 -9.94 -16.42 -1.20
CA ALA A 173 -9.38 -17.15 -2.32
C ALA A 173 -9.64 -18.65 -2.20
N LYS A 174 -9.82 -19.29 -3.35
CA LYS A 174 -10.02 -20.74 -3.47
C LYS A 174 -9.05 -21.30 -4.50
N LEU A 175 -8.42 -22.43 -4.17
CA LEU A 175 -7.70 -23.24 -5.14
C LEU A 175 -8.61 -24.37 -5.59
N ILE A 176 -8.81 -24.50 -6.89
CA ILE A 176 -9.72 -25.46 -7.50
C ILE A 176 -8.90 -26.38 -8.41
N ASP A 177 -9.14 -27.68 -8.32
CA ASP A 177 -8.61 -28.67 -9.25
C ASP A 177 -9.35 -28.58 -10.59
N LEU A 178 -8.62 -28.43 -11.68
CA LEU A 178 -9.19 -28.36 -13.03
C LEU A 178 -9.71 -29.71 -13.54
N GLN A 179 -9.21 -30.83 -13.02
CA GLN A 179 -9.65 -32.16 -13.45
C GLN A 179 -10.99 -32.53 -12.83
N THR A 180 -11.13 -32.31 -11.52
CA THR A 180 -12.32 -32.71 -10.76
C THR A 180 -13.31 -31.57 -10.54
N GLY A 181 -12.88 -30.31 -10.64
CA GLY A 181 -13.68 -29.14 -10.29
C GLY A 181 -13.81 -28.90 -8.78
N ASN A 182 -13.16 -29.72 -7.96
CA ASN A 182 -13.26 -29.65 -6.50
C ASN A 182 -12.39 -28.53 -5.92
N THR A 183 -12.84 -27.97 -4.80
CA THR A 183 -12.03 -26.99 -4.05
C THR A 183 -11.01 -27.73 -3.21
N ILE A 184 -9.73 -27.54 -3.53
CA ILE A 184 -8.58 -28.11 -2.80
C ILE A 184 -8.35 -27.32 -1.51
N TRP A 185 -8.46 -26.00 -1.60
CA TRP A 185 -8.04 -25.10 -0.54
C TRP A 185 -8.84 -23.80 -0.57
N PHE A 186 -9.06 -23.26 0.62
CA PHE A 186 -9.80 -22.03 0.83
C PHE A 186 -9.05 -21.15 1.84
N ILE A 187 -9.08 -19.85 1.63
CA ILE A 187 -8.59 -18.85 2.59
C ILE A 187 -9.51 -17.64 2.62
N ASP A 188 -9.75 -17.15 3.83
CA ASP A 188 -10.27 -15.82 4.08
C ASP A 188 -9.16 -14.92 4.62
N VAL A 189 -9.03 -13.72 4.07
CA VAL A 189 -7.98 -12.76 4.40
C VAL A 189 -8.60 -11.40 4.70
N LEU A 190 -8.39 -10.94 5.93
CA LEU A 190 -8.76 -9.61 6.40
C LEU A 190 -7.51 -8.74 6.51
N VAL A 191 -7.46 -7.69 5.69
CA VAL A 191 -6.36 -6.72 5.69
C VAL A 191 -6.82 -5.43 6.35
N LYS A 192 -6.17 -5.06 7.45
CA LYS A 192 -6.34 -3.77 8.12
C LYS A 192 -5.07 -2.94 7.95
N ALA A 193 -5.19 -1.69 7.53
CA ALA A 193 -4.07 -0.75 7.42
C ALA A 193 -4.42 0.62 8.02
N GLY A 194 -3.48 1.23 8.72
CA GLY A 194 -3.56 2.59 9.23
C GLY A 194 -2.49 3.50 8.63
N GLY A 195 -2.83 4.77 8.41
CA GLY A 195 -1.98 5.80 7.80
C GLY A 195 -2.26 6.01 6.31
N SER A 196 -2.33 7.27 5.87
CA SER A 196 -2.66 7.66 4.49
C SER A 196 -1.72 7.05 3.44
N LEU A 197 -0.44 6.85 3.77
CA LEU A 197 0.56 6.23 2.91
C LEU A 197 0.33 4.73 2.67
N PHE A 198 -0.38 4.05 3.59
CA PHE A 198 -0.50 2.59 3.62
C PHE A 198 -1.88 2.09 3.26
N THR A 199 -2.80 2.97 2.86
CA THR A 199 -4.19 2.65 2.48
C THR A 199 -4.40 2.67 0.96
N THR A 200 -3.35 2.33 0.20
CA THR A 200 -3.36 2.29 -1.26
C THR A 200 -3.75 0.91 -1.80
N ASN A 201 -4.40 0.86 -2.97
CA ASN A 201 -4.75 -0.39 -3.67
C ASN A 201 -3.53 -1.30 -3.86
N LYS A 202 -2.37 -0.72 -4.16
CA LYS A 202 -1.09 -1.42 -4.30
C LYS A 202 -0.60 -2.06 -3.01
N GLY A 203 -0.79 -1.38 -1.87
CA GLY A 203 -0.46 -1.90 -0.56
C GLY A 203 -1.33 -3.09 -0.18
N ASP A 204 -2.64 -2.99 -0.42
CA ASP A 204 -3.61 -4.07 -0.14
C ASP A 204 -3.33 -5.29 -1.01
N ALA A 205 -3.14 -5.08 -2.33
CA ALA A 205 -2.73 -6.13 -3.24
C ALA A 205 -1.43 -6.81 -2.78
N LYS A 206 -0.42 -6.04 -2.32
CA LYS A 206 0.83 -6.61 -1.78
C LYS A 206 0.57 -7.54 -0.60
N GLY A 207 -0.22 -7.09 0.37
CA GLY A 207 -0.50 -7.83 1.60
C GLY A 207 -1.24 -9.14 1.30
N VAL A 208 -2.31 -9.05 0.53
CA VAL A 208 -3.15 -10.19 0.15
C VAL A 208 -2.39 -11.19 -0.70
N SER A 209 -1.79 -10.75 -1.81
CA SER A 209 -1.09 -11.64 -2.74
C SER A 209 0.06 -12.39 -2.06
N LYS A 210 0.80 -11.70 -1.18
CA LYS A 210 1.86 -12.34 -0.40
C LYS A 210 1.26 -13.37 0.55
N ARG A 211 0.21 -13.00 1.30
CA ARG A 211 -0.40 -13.90 2.29
C ARG A 211 -0.97 -15.15 1.65
N ILE A 212 -1.73 -15.03 0.55
CA ILE A 212 -2.29 -16.18 -0.16
C ILE A 212 -1.20 -17.18 -0.55
N VAL A 213 -0.12 -16.71 -1.18
CA VAL A 213 0.96 -17.61 -1.63
C VAL A 213 1.78 -18.16 -0.46
N ASP A 214 2.08 -17.34 0.55
CA ASP A 214 2.79 -17.80 1.76
C ASP A 214 1.98 -18.89 2.50
N THR A 215 0.66 -18.75 2.58
CA THR A 215 -0.21 -19.75 3.22
C THR A 215 -0.32 -21.02 2.38
N LEU A 216 -0.44 -20.92 1.06
CA LEU A 216 -0.38 -22.11 0.18
C LEU A 216 0.94 -22.89 0.31
N ILE A 217 2.05 -22.19 0.52
CA ILE A 217 3.35 -22.82 0.79
C ILE A 217 3.36 -23.46 2.19
N LYS A 218 2.83 -22.77 3.20
CA LYS A 218 2.73 -23.27 4.58
C LYS A 218 1.87 -24.54 4.65
N ASP A 219 0.78 -24.57 3.92
CA ASP A 219 -0.17 -25.69 3.85
C ASP A 219 0.31 -26.78 2.88
N ASN A 220 1.57 -26.70 2.42
CA ASN A 220 2.25 -27.70 1.61
C ASN A 220 1.60 -27.96 0.24
N LEU A 221 0.76 -27.07 -0.29
CA LEU A 221 0.14 -27.22 -1.62
C LEU A 221 1.04 -26.70 -2.75
N VAL A 222 2.02 -25.86 -2.39
CA VAL A 222 2.98 -25.22 -3.29
C VAL A 222 4.38 -25.45 -2.75
N ILE A 223 5.29 -25.92 -3.61
CA ILE A 223 6.68 -26.15 -3.22
C ILE A 223 7.38 -24.80 -3.04
N LYS A 224 8.14 -24.65 -1.95
CA LYS A 224 8.99 -23.47 -1.77
C LYS A 224 10.25 -23.61 -2.63
N GLY A 225 10.28 -22.93 -3.77
CA GLY A 225 11.50 -22.79 -4.57
C GLY A 225 12.67 -22.23 -3.74
N LYS A 226 13.85 -22.85 -3.86
CA LYS A 226 15.10 -22.26 -3.33
C LYS A 226 15.28 -20.90 -4.01
N ARG A 227 15.46 -19.84 -3.21
CA ARG A 227 15.96 -18.55 -3.74
C ARG A 227 17.31 -18.84 -4.38
N ILE A 228 17.38 -18.78 -5.71
CA ILE A 228 18.66 -18.59 -6.39
C ILE A 228 19.07 -17.17 -6.00
N GLN A 229 20.13 -17.09 -5.18
CA GLN A 229 20.75 -15.83 -4.76
C GLN A 229 21.43 -15.17 -5.95
#